data_AF-A0AAV5MHA0-F1
#
_entry.id   AF-A0AAV5MHA0-F1
#
_cell.length_a   1.000
_cell.length_b   1.000
_cell.length_c   1.000
_cell.angle_alpha   90.00
_cell.angle_beta   90.00
_cell.angle_gamma   90.00
#
_symmetry.space_group_name_H-M   'P 1'
#
loop_
_entity.id
_entity.type
_entity.pdbx_description
1 polymer ?
#
loop_
_entity_poly.entity_id
_entity_poly.type
_entity_poly.pdbx_seq_one_letter_code
_entity_poly.pdbx_strand_id
1 'polypeptide(L)'
;MRSLNMIWDNQLDADSFYRLQTLWVASCEKLLNIFPITMLGRLQNLGNLEITMCVSLENILQHQGPSASESQALKSSQSTMVETAINFEFPKVRRLILAGLPNLKSFYPQMHTTKWPSLETLVVFRCNQVQILASELLSYQRTSEETQLKSQNEHPLFWVNKATFPSLVELTVLRNDSMKVMWYSDDVKEGILYSKLETLKLKALPRLESICSGSCNFEFPSLKDVLVMACPNMQTFSKGEVNTPKLQKVKLTEDEDERYWGDGVKMVMTLMKTGLTLYTSCMIKLMFEKVSRFSDAINITSLIY
;
A
#
# COMPACT_ATOMS: atom_id res chain seq x y z
N MET A 1 4.63 15.49 -23.91
CA MET A 1 4.18 14.08 -23.96
C MET A 1 2.67 13.88 -23.73
N ARG A 2 1.83 14.93 -23.70
CA ARG A 2 0.38 14.82 -23.43
C ARG A 2 -0.40 13.93 -24.41
N SER A 3 0.13 13.73 -25.62
CA SER A 3 -0.47 12.88 -26.66
C SER A 3 0.04 11.44 -26.67
N LEU A 4 1.05 11.09 -25.86
CA LEU A 4 1.67 9.76 -25.88
C LEU A 4 0.68 8.71 -25.36
N ASN A 5 0.39 7.72 -26.20
CA ASN A 5 -0.54 6.61 -25.90
C ASN A 5 0.18 5.26 -25.71
N MET A 6 1.46 5.18 -26.08
CA MET A 6 2.28 3.98 -25.98
C MET A 6 3.75 4.36 -25.80
N ILE A 7 4.47 3.67 -24.91
CA ILE A 7 5.91 3.90 -24.67
C ILE A 7 6.76 2.95 -25.52
N TRP A 8 6.32 1.70 -25.65
CA TRP A 8 7.12 0.61 -26.23
C TRP A 8 6.55 0.21 -27.59
N ASP A 9 7.40 0.08 -28.59
CA ASP A 9 7.01 -0.50 -29.86
C ASP A 9 6.74 -2.01 -29.72
N ASN A 10 5.90 -2.56 -30.60
CA ASN A 10 5.61 -3.99 -30.66
C ASN A 10 6.74 -4.79 -31.34
N GLN A 11 7.69 -4.13 -31.99
CA GLN A 11 8.83 -4.76 -32.70
C GLN A 11 10.17 -4.50 -32.00
N LEU A 12 10.29 -4.91 -30.73
CA LEU A 12 11.53 -4.77 -29.96
C LEU A 12 12.32 -6.09 -29.94
N ASP A 13 13.60 -6.05 -30.30
CA ASP A 13 14.53 -7.20 -30.21
C ASP A 13 14.70 -7.66 -28.78
N ALA A 14 14.69 -8.97 -28.50
CA ALA A 14 14.67 -9.55 -27.14
C ALA A 14 15.69 -8.92 -26.17
N ASP A 15 16.87 -8.54 -26.66
CA ASP A 15 17.94 -7.92 -25.87
C ASP A 15 17.81 -6.40 -25.68
N SER A 16 16.72 -5.78 -26.12
CA SER A 16 16.50 -4.34 -25.95
C SER A 16 16.31 -4.00 -24.47
N PHE A 17 16.76 -2.80 -24.05
CA PHE A 17 16.56 -2.23 -22.71
C PHE A 17 17.14 -3.01 -21.52
N TYR A 18 17.88 -4.11 -21.74
CA TYR A 18 18.52 -4.85 -20.64
C TYR A 18 19.47 -4.01 -19.79
N ARG A 19 20.05 -2.92 -20.30
CA ARG A 19 20.92 -1.99 -19.56
C ARG A 19 20.17 -0.84 -18.89
N LEU A 20 18.85 -0.72 -19.09
CA LEU A 20 18.07 0.39 -18.55
C LEU A 20 18.05 0.32 -17.02
N GLN A 21 18.59 1.35 -16.36
CA GLN A 21 18.68 1.43 -14.90
C GLN A 21 17.63 2.36 -14.29
N THR A 22 17.20 3.38 -15.02
CA THR A 22 16.20 4.35 -14.54
C THR A 22 15.16 4.55 -15.61
N LEU A 23 13.89 4.44 -15.22
CA LEU A 23 12.76 4.81 -16.07
C LEU A 23 11.92 5.85 -15.31
N TRP A 24 11.78 7.01 -15.92
CA TRP A 24 10.92 8.07 -15.43
C TRP A 24 9.85 8.39 -16.48
N VAL A 25 8.59 8.17 -16.13
CA VAL A 25 7.43 8.49 -16.95
C VAL A 25 6.68 9.64 -16.27
N ALA A 26 6.60 10.78 -16.93
CA ALA A 26 6.01 11.99 -16.35
C ALA A 26 5.00 12.64 -17.28
N SER A 27 3.85 13.05 -16.72
CA SER A 27 2.85 13.90 -17.40
C SER A 27 2.37 13.33 -18.75
N CYS A 28 2.16 12.00 -18.81
CA CYS A 28 1.61 11.30 -19.97
C CYS A 28 0.10 11.12 -19.80
N GLU A 29 -0.66 12.11 -20.28
CA GLU A 29 -2.10 12.25 -19.99
C GLU A 29 -3.00 11.26 -20.74
N LYS A 30 -2.52 10.61 -21.81
CA LYS A 30 -3.29 9.60 -22.58
C LYS A 30 -2.88 8.16 -22.30
N LEU A 31 -1.85 7.95 -21.49
CA LEU A 31 -1.29 6.63 -21.28
C LEU A 31 -2.14 5.85 -20.26
N LEU A 32 -2.67 4.70 -20.69
CA LEU A 32 -3.49 3.83 -19.84
C LEU A 32 -2.65 2.78 -19.09
N ASN A 33 -1.51 2.37 -19.67
CA ASN A 33 -0.59 1.40 -19.09
C ASN A 33 0.88 1.77 -19.37
N ILE A 34 1.82 1.38 -18.50
CA ILE A 34 3.25 1.67 -18.68
C ILE A 34 3.94 0.59 -19.50
N PHE A 35 3.78 -0.68 -19.13
CA PHE A 35 4.49 -1.79 -19.78
C PHE A 35 3.51 -2.83 -20.32
N PRO A 36 3.71 -3.32 -21.55
CA PRO A 36 3.18 -4.64 -21.91
C PRO A 36 3.95 -5.72 -21.14
N ILE A 37 3.30 -6.85 -20.88
CA ILE A 37 3.91 -7.98 -20.15
C ILE A 37 5.23 -8.48 -20.79
N THR A 38 5.36 -8.34 -22.10
CA THR A 38 6.55 -8.69 -22.90
C THR A 38 7.78 -7.86 -22.55
N MET A 39 7.62 -6.73 -21.85
CA MET A 39 8.74 -5.89 -21.41
C MET A 39 9.41 -6.38 -20.13
N LEU A 40 8.77 -7.24 -19.34
CA LEU A 40 9.32 -7.64 -18.04
C LEU A 40 10.66 -8.38 -18.15
N GLY A 41 10.81 -9.26 -19.14
CA GLY A 41 12.07 -9.96 -19.40
C GLY A 41 13.24 -9.03 -19.77
N ARG A 42 12.95 -7.78 -20.16
CA ARG A 42 13.92 -6.80 -20.67
C ARG A 42 14.39 -5.81 -19.61
N LEU A 43 13.69 -5.71 -18.49
CA LEU A 43 13.93 -4.69 -17.46
C LEU A 43 14.73 -5.22 -16.26
N GLN A 44 15.58 -6.21 -16.50
CA GLN A 44 16.31 -6.95 -15.46
C GLN A 44 17.37 -6.12 -14.72
N ASN A 45 17.76 -4.96 -15.26
CA ASN A 45 18.68 -4.02 -14.61
C ASN A 45 18.01 -2.73 -14.13
N LEU A 46 16.67 -2.63 -14.19
CA LEU A 46 15.97 -1.45 -13.73
C LEU A 46 16.11 -1.30 -12.22
N GLY A 47 16.70 -0.17 -11.78
CA GLY A 47 16.92 0.20 -10.39
C GLY A 47 15.91 1.23 -9.88
N ASN A 48 15.56 2.22 -10.70
CA ASN A 48 14.60 3.26 -10.35
C ASN A 48 13.42 3.27 -11.33
N LEU A 49 12.21 3.18 -10.79
CA LEU A 49 10.97 3.33 -11.55
C LEU A 49 10.13 4.44 -10.93
N GLU A 50 9.94 5.52 -11.69
CA GLU A 50 9.14 6.67 -11.26
C GLU A 50 8.06 6.97 -12.29
N ILE A 51 6.80 6.97 -11.86
CA ILE A 51 5.64 7.22 -12.70
C ILE A 51 4.83 8.34 -12.05
N THR A 52 4.79 9.49 -12.73
CA THR A 52 4.34 10.75 -12.13
C THR A 52 3.36 11.50 -13.03
N MET A 53 2.28 12.03 -12.48
CA MET A 53 1.33 12.92 -13.18
C MET A 53 0.69 12.32 -14.45
N CYS A 54 0.61 10.99 -14.57
CA CYS A 54 -0.06 10.30 -15.68
C CYS A 54 -1.53 10.08 -15.31
N VAL A 55 -2.37 11.10 -15.55
CA VAL A 55 -3.72 11.16 -14.98
C VAL A 55 -4.70 10.12 -15.50
N SER A 56 -4.50 9.59 -16.71
CA SER A 56 -5.36 8.54 -17.29
C SER A 56 -4.84 7.12 -17.03
N LEU A 57 -3.71 6.96 -16.33
CA LEU A 57 -3.11 5.65 -16.11
C LEU A 57 -4.02 4.81 -15.21
N GLU A 58 -4.42 3.63 -15.70
CA GLU A 58 -5.29 2.71 -14.96
C GLU A 58 -4.52 1.56 -14.34
N ASN A 59 -3.54 1.00 -15.05
CA ASN A 59 -2.69 -0.06 -14.55
C ASN A 59 -1.22 0.17 -14.91
N ILE A 60 -0.28 -0.45 -14.19
CA ILE A 60 1.14 -0.35 -14.55
C ILE A 60 1.47 -1.29 -15.71
N LEU A 61 0.97 -2.52 -15.64
CA LEU A 61 1.13 -3.55 -16.65
C LEU A 61 -0.15 -3.74 -17.47
N GLN A 62 0.02 -3.87 -18.78
CA GLN A 62 -1.05 -4.20 -19.72
C GLN A 62 -1.20 -5.72 -19.86
N HIS A 63 -2.43 -6.20 -19.82
CA HIS A 63 -2.77 -7.56 -20.24
C HIS A 63 -2.64 -7.69 -21.77
N GLN A 64 -1.85 -8.65 -22.24
CA GLN A 64 -1.99 -9.10 -23.62
C GLN A 64 -3.25 -9.97 -23.67
N GLY A 65 -4.32 -9.44 -24.27
CA GLY A 65 -5.41 -10.29 -24.73
C GLY A 65 -4.84 -11.34 -25.70
N PRO A 66 -5.50 -12.50 -25.87
CA PRO A 66 -5.08 -13.45 -26.89
C PRO A 66 -4.98 -12.70 -28.21
N SER A 67 -3.81 -12.77 -28.85
CA SER A 67 -3.70 -12.46 -30.27
C SER A 67 -4.80 -13.26 -30.96
N ALA A 68 -5.43 -12.69 -31.99
CA ALA A 68 -6.50 -13.33 -32.76
C ALA A 68 -6.05 -14.56 -33.57
N SER A 69 -5.14 -15.36 -33.03
CA SER A 69 -4.55 -16.57 -33.60
C SER A 69 -4.51 -17.77 -32.66
N GLU A 70 -5.03 -17.67 -31.42
CA GLU A 70 -5.18 -18.84 -30.54
C GLU A 70 -6.55 -18.85 -29.85
N SER A 71 -7.60 -18.86 -30.66
CA SER A 71 -8.95 -19.24 -30.22
C SER A 71 -9.25 -20.62 -30.77
N GLN A 72 -8.87 -21.66 -30.03
CA GLN A 72 -9.50 -23.00 -29.95
C GLN A 72 -8.49 -24.04 -29.47
N ALA A 73 -8.39 -24.21 -28.14
CA ALA A 73 -8.27 -25.51 -27.47
C ALA A 73 -8.05 -25.28 -25.97
N LEU A 74 -9.13 -25.28 -25.19
CA LEU A 74 -9.26 -25.97 -23.90
C LEU A 74 -10.60 -25.54 -23.27
N LYS A 75 -11.69 -26.11 -23.77
CA LYS A 75 -12.93 -26.25 -23.01
C LYS A 75 -13.22 -27.74 -22.90
N SER A 76 -12.60 -28.40 -21.93
CA SER A 76 -13.10 -29.64 -21.34
C SER A 76 -12.10 -30.13 -20.30
N SER A 77 -12.45 -29.98 -19.02
CA SER A 77 -12.41 -31.02 -17.99
C SER A 77 -12.52 -30.36 -16.62
N GLN A 78 -13.49 -30.79 -15.82
CA GLN A 78 -13.55 -30.49 -14.40
C GLN A 78 -12.22 -30.90 -13.75
N SER A 79 -11.44 -29.93 -13.27
CA SER A 79 -10.26 -30.18 -12.44
C SER A 79 -10.06 -28.95 -11.55
N THR A 80 -9.88 -29.19 -10.25
CA THR A 80 -9.51 -28.23 -9.21
C THR A 80 -8.71 -27.05 -9.74
N MET A 81 -9.35 -25.88 -9.87
CA MET A 81 -8.72 -24.68 -10.44
C MET A 81 -7.80 -24.04 -9.41
N VAL A 82 -6.54 -24.47 -9.37
CA VAL A 82 -5.47 -23.53 -9.02
C VAL A 82 -5.21 -22.75 -10.30
N GLU A 83 -5.91 -21.62 -10.49
CA GLU A 83 -5.46 -20.62 -11.47
C GLU A 83 -4.03 -20.22 -11.08
N THR A 84 -3.04 -20.64 -11.86
CA THR A 84 -1.64 -20.28 -11.61
C THR A 84 -1.50 -18.78 -11.84
N ALA A 85 -1.59 -18.00 -10.76
CA ALA A 85 -1.40 -16.56 -10.79
C ALA A 85 -0.08 -16.20 -11.49
N ILE A 86 -0.13 -15.23 -12.40
CA ILE A 86 1.06 -14.78 -13.12
C ILE A 86 2.00 -14.11 -12.12
N ASN A 87 3.28 -14.49 -12.14
CA ASN A 87 4.28 -13.93 -11.24
C ASN A 87 5.15 -12.91 -11.98
N PHE A 88 5.21 -11.70 -11.46
CA PHE A 88 6.07 -10.63 -11.95
C PHE A 88 7.21 -10.37 -10.98
N GLU A 89 8.43 -10.23 -11.49
CA GLU A 89 9.60 -9.97 -10.67
C GLU A 89 10.37 -8.77 -11.21
N PHE A 90 10.68 -7.85 -10.30
CA PHE A 90 11.52 -6.68 -10.54
C PHE A 90 12.76 -6.82 -9.67
N PRO A 91 13.79 -7.56 -10.12
CA PRO A 91 14.84 -8.06 -9.24
C PRO A 91 15.74 -6.96 -8.69
N LYS A 92 15.93 -5.86 -9.44
CA LYS A 92 16.88 -4.80 -9.09
C LYS A 92 16.24 -3.45 -8.74
N VAL A 93 14.91 -3.34 -8.83
CA VAL A 93 14.24 -2.07 -8.51
C VAL A 93 14.38 -1.79 -7.03
N ARG A 94 15.07 -0.70 -6.70
CA ARG A 94 15.29 -0.19 -5.33
C ARG A 94 14.32 0.92 -4.98
N ARG A 95 13.88 1.72 -5.95
CA ARG A 95 12.97 2.84 -5.74
C ARG A 95 11.80 2.78 -6.70
N LEU A 96 10.59 2.72 -6.13
CA LEU A 96 9.33 2.78 -6.85
C LEU A 96 8.51 4.00 -6.38
N ILE A 97 8.23 4.93 -7.30
CA ILE A 97 7.39 6.10 -7.02
C ILE A 97 6.19 6.09 -7.95
N LEU A 98 5.01 6.10 -7.36
CA LEU A 98 3.72 6.25 -8.02
C LEU A 98 3.08 7.53 -7.49
N ALA A 99 3.07 8.60 -8.29
CA ALA A 99 2.69 9.93 -7.82
C ALA A 99 1.73 10.67 -8.77
N GLY A 100 0.61 11.18 -8.28
CA GLY A 100 -0.36 11.92 -9.10
C GLY A 100 -0.99 11.05 -10.18
N LEU A 101 -1.43 9.85 -9.80
CA LEU A 101 -2.05 8.86 -10.67
C LEU A 101 -3.51 8.63 -10.25
N PRO A 102 -4.39 9.64 -10.39
CA PRO A 102 -5.72 9.64 -9.82
C PRO A 102 -6.60 8.49 -10.31
N ASN A 103 -6.34 7.90 -11.48
CA ASN A 103 -7.10 6.78 -12.04
C ASN A 103 -6.43 5.40 -11.88
N LEU A 104 -5.28 5.32 -11.20
CA LEU A 104 -4.56 4.06 -11.01
C LEU A 104 -5.37 3.13 -10.12
N LYS A 105 -5.71 1.95 -10.64
CA LYS A 105 -6.52 0.92 -9.97
C LYS A 105 -5.64 -0.20 -9.41
N SER A 106 -4.79 -0.78 -10.25
CA SER A 106 -3.99 -1.95 -9.88
C SER A 106 -2.63 -1.97 -10.57
N PHE A 107 -1.70 -2.82 -10.11
CA PHE A 107 -0.44 -3.01 -10.82
C PHE A 107 -0.64 -3.76 -12.14
N TYR A 108 -1.53 -4.75 -12.16
CA TYR A 108 -1.92 -5.52 -13.33
C TYR A 108 -3.39 -5.94 -13.20
N PRO A 109 -4.22 -5.83 -14.25
CA PRO A 109 -5.67 -5.94 -14.15
C PRO A 109 -6.22 -7.34 -13.83
N GLN A 110 -5.40 -8.40 -13.89
CA GLN A 110 -5.81 -9.76 -13.51
C GLN A 110 -5.09 -10.21 -12.23
N MET A 111 -5.49 -11.36 -11.68
CA MET A 111 -4.80 -12.01 -10.56
C MET A 111 -3.34 -12.26 -10.91
N HIS A 112 -2.44 -11.75 -10.06
CA HIS A 112 -1.00 -11.88 -10.24
C HIS A 112 -0.32 -11.96 -8.89
N THR A 113 1.00 -12.14 -8.87
CA THR A 113 1.82 -11.77 -7.71
C THR A 113 2.99 -10.94 -8.18
N THR A 114 3.50 -10.08 -7.30
CA THR A 114 4.72 -9.32 -7.57
C THR A 114 5.80 -9.65 -6.55
N LYS A 115 7.05 -9.66 -7.02
CA LYS A 115 8.26 -9.79 -6.19
C LYS A 115 9.17 -8.59 -6.39
N TRP A 116 9.60 -8.00 -5.29
CA TRP A 116 10.44 -6.80 -5.24
C TRP A 116 11.62 -7.02 -4.28
N PRO A 117 12.52 -7.98 -4.56
CA PRO A 117 13.53 -8.42 -3.58
C PRO A 117 14.51 -7.32 -3.16
N SER A 118 14.74 -6.33 -4.03
CA SER A 118 15.66 -5.22 -3.81
C SER A 118 14.98 -3.89 -3.47
N LEU A 119 13.64 -3.84 -3.35
CA LEU A 119 12.94 -2.57 -3.16
C LEU A 119 13.21 -2.01 -1.77
N GLU A 120 13.81 -0.83 -1.71
CA GLU A 120 14.18 -0.10 -0.51
C GLU A 120 13.18 1.03 -0.21
N THR A 121 12.64 1.67 -1.25
CA THR A 121 11.71 2.80 -1.10
C THR A 121 10.47 2.62 -1.97
N LEU A 122 9.29 2.66 -1.33
CA LEU A 122 7.99 2.70 -1.98
C LEU A 122 7.24 3.98 -1.62
N VAL A 123 6.90 4.78 -2.63
CA VAL A 123 6.09 5.99 -2.48
C VAL A 123 4.81 5.87 -3.30
N VAL A 124 3.66 6.05 -2.65
CA VAL A 124 2.34 6.14 -3.28
C VAL A 124 1.68 7.45 -2.88
N PHE A 125 1.58 8.38 -3.83
CA PHE A 125 1.09 9.73 -3.60
C PHE A 125 -0.02 10.10 -4.58
N ARG A 126 -1.18 10.55 -4.09
CA ARG A 126 -2.31 10.96 -4.96
C ARG A 126 -2.72 9.90 -5.99
N CYS A 127 -2.81 8.64 -5.58
CA CYS A 127 -3.35 7.52 -6.34
C CYS A 127 -4.79 7.23 -5.88
N ASN A 128 -5.71 8.11 -6.26
CA ASN A 128 -7.01 8.25 -5.59
C ASN A 128 -8.04 7.15 -5.85
N GLN A 129 -7.79 6.20 -6.76
CA GLN A 129 -8.63 5.00 -6.93
C GLN A 129 -8.11 3.79 -6.14
N VAL A 130 -6.88 3.86 -5.59
CA VAL A 130 -6.31 2.76 -4.80
C VAL A 130 -6.99 2.70 -3.42
N GLN A 131 -7.81 1.69 -3.21
CA GLN A 131 -8.48 1.45 -1.92
C GLN A 131 -7.68 0.55 -0.97
N ILE A 132 -6.97 -0.43 -1.54
CA ILE A 132 -6.15 -1.41 -0.83
C ILE A 132 -4.73 -1.33 -1.41
N LEU A 133 -3.72 -1.09 -0.57
CA LEU A 133 -2.34 -1.04 -1.07
C LEU A 133 -1.86 -2.45 -1.48
N ALA A 134 -2.12 -3.46 -0.66
CA ALA A 134 -1.70 -4.82 -0.95
C ALA A 134 -2.59 -5.89 -0.31
N SER A 135 -2.67 -7.07 -0.92
CA SER A 135 -3.45 -8.22 -0.42
C SER A 135 -2.76 -9.55 -0.69
N GLU A 136 -2.86 -10.49 0.25
CA GLU A 136 -2.48 -11.88 -0.01
C GLU A 136 -3.45 -12.54 -1.00
N LEU A 137 -2.93 -13.28 -1.96
CA LEU A 137 -3.71 -13.91 -3.04
C LEU A 137 -4.84 -14.81 -2.49
N LEU A 138 -4.51 -15.66 -1.52
CA LEU A 138 -5.44 -16.64 -0.93
C LEU A 138 -6.55 -15.97 -0.10
N SER A 139 -6.23 -14.84 0.56
CA SER A 139 -7.20 -14.09 1.37
C SER A 139 -8.32 -13.48 0.53
N TYR A 140 -8.01 -13.08 -0.71
CA TYR A 140 -9.00 -12.53 -1.61
C TYR A 140 -9.86 -13.61 -2.27
N GLN A 141 -9.28 -14.76 -2.61
CA GLN A 141 -10.01 -15.87 -3.22
C GLN A 141 -11.09 -16.40 -2.27
N ARG A 142 -10.75 -16.61 -0.99
CA ARG A 142 -11.70 -17.11 0.02
C ARG A 142 -12.91 -16.19 0.19
N THR A 143 -12.67 -14.89 0.16
CA THR A 143 -13.74 -13.88 0.31
C THR A 143 -14.58 -13.68 -0.95
N SER A 144 -14.12 -14.14 -2.13
CA SER A 144 -14.92 -14.17 -3.35
C SER A 144 -16.00 -15.25 -3.34
N GLU A 145 -15.78 -16.34 -2.59
CA GLU A 145 -16.75 -17.44 -2.47
C GLU A 145 -17.83 -17.14 -1.41
N GLU A 146 -17.52 -16.32 -0.41
CA GLU A 146 -18.40 -16.05 0.74
C GLU A 146 -19.31 -14.81 0.57
N THR A 147 -19.04 -13.90 -0.37
CA THR A 147 -19.85 -12.69 -0.57
C THR A 147 -20.24 -12.48 -2.03
N GLN A 148 -21.51 -12.73 -2.38
CA GLN A 148 -22.09 -12.41 -3.70
C GLN A 148 -22.20 -10.89 -3.99
N LEU A 149 -21.36 -10.04 -3.39
CA LEU A 149 -21.48 -8.58 -3.52
C LEU A 149 -20.16 -7.83 -3.24
N LYS A 150 -19.04 -8.22 -3.86
CA LYS A 150 -17.89 -7.29 -3.96
C LYS A 150 -18.14 -6.34 -5.12
N SER A 151 -18.12 -5.03 -4.86
CA SER A 151 -18.07 -4.05 -5.95
C SER A 151 -16.84 -4.33 -6.81
N GLN A 152 -16.96 -4.27 -8.13
CA GLN A 152 -15.90 -4.65 -9.10
C GLN A 152 -14.59 -3.85 -8.99
N ASN A 153 -14.45 -2.93 -8.02
CA ASN A 153 -13.39 -1.93 -7.93
C ASN A 153 -12.53 -2.04 -6.65
N GLU A 154 -12.57 -3.15 -5.91
CA GLU A 154 -11.80 -3.35 -4.68
C GLU A 154 -10.58 -4.26 -4.86
N HIS A 155 -9.90 -4.16 -6.00
CA HIS A 155 -8.63 -4.87 -6.20
C HIS A 155 -7.48 -4.14 -5.50
N PRO A 156 -6.54 -4.88 -4.88
CA PRO A 156 -5.34 -4.28 -4.30
C PRO A 156 -4.43 -3.73 -5.40
N LEU A 157 -3.66 -2.69 -5.06
CA LEU A 157 -2.61 -2.20 -5.95
C LEU A 157 -1.57 -3.31 -6.20
N PHE A 158 -1.11 -3.98 -5.14
CA PHE A 158 -0.19 -5.10 -5.22
C PHE A 158 -0.81 -6.39 -4.69
N TRP A 159 -0.70 -7.44 -5.50
CA TRP A 159 -0.90 -8.80 -5.01
C TRP A 159 0.42 -9.37 -4.52
N VAL A 160 0.41 -9.82 -3.27
CA VAL A 160 1.63 -10.04 -2.50
C VAL A 160 1.58 -11.38 -1.79
N ASN A 161 2.76 -11.83 -1.38
CA ASN A 161 2.95 -12.87 -0.37
C ASN A 161 3.82 -12.29 0.75
N LYS A 162 4.05 -13.07 1.80
CA LYS A 162 4.85 -12.69 2.97
C LYS A 162 6.26 -12.18 2.66
N ALA A 163 6.81 -12.51 1.49
CA ALA A 163 8.17 -12.16 1.08
C ALA A 163 8.21 -11.15 -0.08
N THR A 164 7.13 -10.40 -0.35
CA THR A 164 7.10 -9.48 -1.49
C THR A 164 8.07 -8.30 -1.35
N PHE A 165 8.25 -7.77 -0.13
CA PHE A 165 9.06 -6.56 0.15
C PHE A 165 10.15 -6.80 1.21
N PRO A 166 11.08 -7.75 1.02
CA PRO A 166 12.01 -8.20 2.07
C PRO A 166 13.10 -7.16 2.40
N SER A 167 13.32 -6.18 1.51
CA SER A 167 14.34 -5.15 1.66
C SER A 167 13.79 -3.74 1.90
N LEU A 168 12.47 -3.61 2.10
CA LEU A 168 11.82 -2.30 2.20
C LEU A 168 12.30 -1.56 3.45
N VAL A 169 12.84 -0.36 3.25
CA VAL A 169 13.38 0.53 4.28
C VAL A 169 12.40 1.67 4.56
N GLU A 170 11.79 2.22 3.52
CA GLU A 170 10.84 3.33 3.63
C GLU A 170 9.54 3.06 2.86
N LEU A 171 8.42 3.17 3.57
CA LEU A 171 7.08 3.16 2.99
C LEU A 171 6.39 4.51 3.24
N THR A 172 6.04 5.20 2.16
CA THR A 172 5.39 6.50 2.22
C THR A 172 4.09 6.51 1.42
N VAL A 173 2.98 6.76 2.11
CA VAL A 173 1.63 6.82 1.52
C VAL A 173 0.99 8.16 1.88
N LEU A 174 0.76 9.00 0.88
CA LEU A 174 0.39 10.41 1.08
C LEU A 174 -0.78 10.80 0.19
N ARG A 175 -1.81 11.47 0.74
CA ARG A 175 -2.92 12.05 -0.03
C ARG A 175 -3.61 11.06 -0.97
N ASN A 176 -3.86 9.83 -0.51
CA ASN A 176 -4.62 8.82 -1.25
C ASN A 176 -6.04 8.76 -0.67
N ASP A 177 -6.96 9.50 -1.31
CA ASP A 177 -8.25 9.85 -0.70
C ASP A 177 -9.22 8.66 -0.53
N SER A 178 -9.07 7.62 -1.36
CA SER A 178 -9.93 6.41 -1.31
C SER A 178 -9.34 5.25 -0.52
N MET A 179 -8.11 5.35 -0.04
CA MET A 179 -7.46 4.24 0.66
C MET A 179 -8.17 3.95 1.98
N LYS A 180 -8.66 2.71 2.14
CA LYS A 180 -9.36 2.22 3.33
C LYS A 180 -8.46 1.38 4.22
N VAL A 181 -7.65 0.52 3.60
CA VAL A 181 -6.76 -0.43 4.28
C VAL A 181 -5.44 -0.50 3.51
N MET A 182 -4.31 -0.62 4.19
CA MET A 182 -3.04 -0.85 3.50
C MET A 182 -2.83 -2.32 3.15
N TRP A 183 -3.04 -3.20 4.12
CA TRP A 183 -2.83 -4.63 3.98
C TRP A 183 -4.13 -5.39 4.20
N TYR A 184 -4.60 -6.06 3.15
CA TYR A 184 -5.72 -6.96 3.27
C TYR A 184 -5.23 -8.39 3.54
N SER A 185 -5.68 -8.95 4.67
CA SER A 185 -5.50 -10.36 5.01
C SER A 185 -6.66 -10.81 5.89
N ASP A 186 -7.08 -12.06 5.69
CA ASP A 186 -8.07 -12.78 6.51
C ASP A 186 -7.41 -13.86 7.40
N ASP A 187 -6.12 -14.15 7.20
CA ASP A 187 -5.40 -15.21 7.91
C ASP A 187 -4.75 -14.69 9.20
N VAL A 188 -5.02 -15.41 10.29
CA VAL A 188 -4.65 -15.09 11.67
C VAL A 188 -3.37 -15.82 12.09
N LYS A 189 -2.87 -16.77 11.28
CA LYS A 189 -1.92 -17.77 11.78
C LYS A 189 -0.44 -17.43 11.64
N GLU A 190 -0.06 -16.57 10.70
CA GLU A 190 1.35 -16.29 10.43
C GLU A 190 1.57 -14.77 10.32
N GLY A 191 2.45 -14.23 11.18
CA GLY A 191 2.76 -12.81 11.22
C GLY A 191 3.42 -12.29 9.94
N ILE A 192 3.23 -11.00 9.68
CA ILE A 192 3.86 -10.25 8.59
C ILE A 192 5.15 -9.64 9.13
N LEU A 193 6.28 -10.00 8.52
CA LEU A 193 7.60 -9.55 8.92
C LEU A 193 8.15 -8.50 7.94
N TYR A 194 8.39 -7.29 8.44
CA TYR A 194 9.09 -6.23 7.72
C TYR A 194 10.42 -5.95 8.42
N SER A 195 11.39 -6.83 8.19
CA SER A 195 12.65 -6.86 8.96
C SER A 195 13.53 -5.61 8.79
N LYS A 196 13.47 -4.94 7.63
CA LYS A 196 14.29 -3.77 7.30
C LYS A 196 13.53 -2.44 7.32
N LEU A 197 12.22 -2.44 7.52
CA LEU A 197 11.44 -1.20 7.46
C LEU A 197 11.87 -0.30 8.63
N GLU A 198 12.43 0.87 8.31
CA GLU A 198 12.89 1.85 9.29
C GLU A 198 11.92 3.01 9.44
N THR A 199 11.20 3.35 8.36
CA THR A 199 10.33 4.52 8.28
C THR A 199 8.99 4.20 7.65
N LEU A 200 7.90 4.53 8.37
CA LEU A 200 6.52 4.47 7.87
C LEU A 200 5.87 5.85 7.93
N LYS A 201 5.47 6.39 6.78
CA LYS A 201 4.84 7.72 6.67
C LYS A 201 3.46 7.63 6.04
N LEU A 202 2.45 8.03 6.79
CA LEU A 202 1.05 8.08 6.39
C LEU A 202 0.53 9.50 6.59
N LYS A 203 0.13 10.18 5.52
CA LYS A 203 -0.35 11.56 5.62
C LYS A 203 -1.58 11.80 4.76
N ALA A 204 -2.55 12.50 5.32
CA ALA A 204 -3.74 12.95 4.61
C ALA A 204 -4.46 11.77 3.93
N LEU A 205 -4.82 10.76 4.72
CA LEU A 205 -5.54 9.57 4.28
C LEU A 205 -6.93 9.58 4.94
N PRO A 206 -7.89 10.37 4.41
CA PRO A 206 -9.15 10.66 5.08
C PRO A 206 -10.03 9.42 5.31
N ARG A 207 -9.88 8.37 4.51
CA ARG A 207 -10.66 7.13 4.59
C ARG A 207 -9.91 5.95 5.18
N LEU A 208 -8.64 6.10 5.55
CA LEU A 208 -7.86 4.99 6.11
C LEU A 208 -8.46 4.59 7.45
N GLU A 209 -8.91 3.35 7.58
CA GLU A 209 -9.54 2.81 8.79
C GLU A 209 -8.53 2.05 9.65
N SER A 210 -7.64 1.28 9.01
CA SER A 210 -6.62 0.43 9.66
C SER A 210 -5.45 0.14 8.70
N ILE A 211 -4.27 -0.21 9.23
CA ILE A 211 -3.16 -0.73 8.40
C ILE A 211 -3.51 -2.14 7.91
N CYS A 212 -4.11 -2.99 8.75
CA CYS A 212 -4.55 -4.33 8.34
C CYS A 212 -6.05 -4.55 8.54
N SER A 213 -6.72 -5.21 7.58
CA SER A 213 -8.15 -5.56 7.69
C SER A 213 -8.42 -6.66 8.73
N GLY A 214 -7.49 -7.62 8.84
CA GLY A 214 -7.58 -8.78 9.73
C GLY A 214 -6.79 -8.63 11.02
N SER A 215 -6.69 -9.73 11.76
CA SER A 215 -5.88 -9.86 12.97
C SER A 215 -4.43 -10.20 12.66
N CYS A 216 -3.84 -9.44 11.72
CA CYS A 216 -2.47 -9.64 11.27
C CYS A 216 -1.51 -9.26 12.39
N ASN A 217 -0.64 -10.19 12.77
CA ASN A 217 0.49 -9.89 13.65
C ASN A 217 1.58 -9.25 12.80
N PHE A 218 2.16 -8.14 13.26
CA PHE A 218 3.27 -7.48 12.57
C PHE A 218 4.54 -7.49 13.41
N GLU A 219 5.65 -7.81 12.75
CA GLU A 219 6.99 -7.68 13.31
C GLU A 219 7.78 -6.63 12.54
N PHE A 220 8.19 -5.59 13.26
CA PHE A 220 8.96 -4.46 12.76
C PHE A 220 10.26 -4.27 13.56
N PRO A 221 11.22 -5.20 13.47
CA PRO A 221 12.43 -5.20 14.31
C PRO A 221 13.38 -4.02 14.03
N SER A 222 13.18 -3.27 12.94
CA SER A 222 14.02 -2.14 12.54
C SER A 222 13.29 -0.80 12.49
N LEU A 223 11.97 -0.76 12.76
CA LEU A 223 11.18 0.46 12.62
C LEU A 223 11.55 1.47 13.69
N LYS A 224 12.01 2.65 13.26
CA LYS A 224 12.49 3.74 14.13
C LYS A 224 11.52 4.91 14.14
N ASP A 225 10.98 5.25 12.97
CA ASP A 225 10.19 6.44 12.74
C ASP A 225 8.81 6.10 12.15
N VAL A 226 7.76 6.53 12.85
CA VAL A 226 6.38 6.46 12.35
C VAL A 226 5.79 7.86 12.31
N LEU A 227 5.28 8.27 11.15
CA LEU A 227 4.56 9.52 10.97
C LEU A 227 3.13 9.20 10.52
N VAL A 228 2.14 9.58 11.32
CA VAL A 228 0.72 9.46 10.94
C VAL A 228 0.03 10.79 11.15
N MET A 229 -0.42 11.41 10.06
CA MET A 229 -0.93 12.77 10.07
C MET A 229 -2.18 12.91 9.22
N ALA A 230 -3.20 13.60 9.72
CA ALA A 230 -4.44 13.84 8.97
C ALA A 230 -5.08 12.53 8.43
N CYS A 231 -5.19 11.51 9.27
CA CYS A 231 -5.88 10.24 9.01
C CYS A 231 -7.07 10.08 9.98
N PRO A 232 -8.12 10.92 9.88
CA PRO A 232 -9.17 11.06 10.89
C PRO A 232 -9.97 9.77 11.13
N ASN A 233 -10.16 8.93 10.11
CA ASN A 233 -10.94 7.70 10.22
C ASN A 233 -10.13 6.51 10.75
N MET A 234 -8.83 6.68 10.98
CA MET A 234 -7.96 5.57 11.36
C MET A 234 -8.15 5.25 12.85
N GLN A 235 -8.67 4.06 13.14
CA GLN A 235 -9.05 3.67 14.52
C GLN A 235 -8.01 2.75 15.16
N THR A 236 -7.40 1.86 14.38
CA THR A 236 -6.46 0.85 14.86
C THR A 236 -5.28 0.71 13.88
N PHE A 237 -4.17 0.14 14.35
CA PHE A 237 -3.08 -0.27 13.46
C PHE A 237 -3.41 -1.62 12.80
N SER A 238 -3.61 -2.64 13.61
CA SER A 238 -4.17 -3.94 13.24
C SER A 238 -4.97 -4.49 14.42
N LYS A 239 -5.76 -5.54 14.21
CA LYS A 239 -6.42 -6.28 15.31
C LYS A 239 -5.50 -7.32 15.96
N GLY A 240 -4.37 -7.64 15.33
CA GLY A 240 -3.34 -8.54 15.86
C GLY A 240 -2.29 -7.80 16.67
N GLU A 241 -1.23 -8.51 17.06
CA GLU A 241 -0.10 -7.95 17.80
C GLU A 241 0.84 -7.17 16.89
N VAL A 242 1.44 -6.09 17.39
CA VAL A 242 2.39 -5.27 16.63
C VAL A 242 3.66 -5.09 17.46
N ASN A 243 4.72 -5.81 17.09
CA ASN A 243 6.01 -5.75 17.78
C ASN A 243 6.96 -4.77 17.08
N THR A 244 7.42 -3.75 17.81
CA THR A 244 8.25 -2.65 17.28
C THR A 244 9.41 -2.31 18.25
N PRO A 245 10.37 -3.24 18.48
CA PRO A 245 11.33 -3.14 19.59
C PRO A 245 12.32 -1.97 19.48
N LYS A 246 12.45 -1.36 18.29
CA LYS A 246 13.35 -0.21 18.04
C LYS A 246 12.61 1.09 17.79
N LEU A 247 11.30 1.15 18.01
CA LEU A 247 10.53 2.36 17.75
C LEU A 247 10.97 3.48 18.70
N GLN A 248 11.54 4.54 18.12
CA GLN A 248 12.07 5.68 18.87
C GLN A 248 11.11 6.86 18.83
N LYS A 249 10.45 7.08 17.69
CA LYS A 249 9.67 8.30 17.45
C LYS A 249 8.35 7.99 16.76
N VAL A 250 7.28 8.57 17.29
CA VAL A 250 5.97 8.65 16.64
C VAL A 250 5.59 10.11 16.53
N LYS A 251 5.41 10.60 15.30
CA LYS A 251 5.04 11.99 15.01
C LYS A 251 3.60 12.05 14.52
N LEU A 252 2.83 13.00 15.06
CA LEU A 252 1.42 13.23 14.72
C LEU A 252 1.14 14.62 14.12
N THR A 253 2.13 15.52 14.14
CA THR A 253 2.07 16.87 13.60
C THR A 253 3.37 17.22 12.89
N GLU A 254 3.31 18.15 11.93
CA GLU A 254 4.50 18.68 11.24
C GLU A 254 5.25 19.70 12.11
N ASP A 255 4.52 20.35 13.02
CA ASP A 255 5.01 21.37 13.95
C ASP A 255 4.94 20.87 15.40
N GLU A 256 5.81 21.38 16.27
CA GLU A 256 5.75 21.19 17.74
C GLU A 256 4.47 21.80 18.37
N ASP A 257 3.64 22.47 17.56
CA ASP A 257 2.38 23.08 17.97
C ASP A 257 1.27 22.03 18.13
N GLU A 258 1.05 21.65 19.39
CA GLU A 258 0.14 20.60 19.91
C GLU A 258 -1.38 20.84 19.67
N ARG A 259 -1.83 21.30 18.50
CA ARG A 259 -3.24 21.77 18.33
C ARG A 259 -4.22 20.88 17.57
N TYR A 260 -3.86 19.64 17.24
CA TYR A 260 -4.83 18.67 16.69
C TYR A 260 -4.67 17.29 17.34
N TRP A 261 -5.22 17.14 18.54
CA TRP A 261 -5.29 15.87 19.25
C TRP A 261 -6.75 15.43 19.37
N GLY A 262 -7.19 14.58 18.45
CA GLY A 262 -8.50 13.91 18.52
C GLY A 262 -8.37 12.42 18.22
N ASP A 263 -7.81 12.08 17.06
CA ASP A 263 -7.92 10.70 16.53
C ASP A 263 -6.60 9.90 16.54
N GLY A 264 -5.44 10.56 16.30
CA GLY A 264 -4.13 9.89 16.30
C GLY A 264 -3.71 9.32 17.66
N VAL A 265 -4.28 9.83 18.75
CA VAL A 265 -3.95 9.45 20.14
C VAL A 265 -4.29 7.99 20.43
N LYS A 266 -5.43 7.49 19.92
CA LYS A 266 -5.86 6.10 20.14
C LYS A 266 -4.92 5.09 19.47
N MET A 267 -4.42 5.42 18.27
CA MET A 267 -3.44 4.59 17.57
C MET A 267 -2.10 4.55 18.31
N VAL A 268 -1.59 5.71 18.76
CA VAL A 268 -0.35 5.75 19.55
C VAL A 268 -0.54 5.02 20.87
N MET A 269 -1.68 5.13 21.53
CA MET A 269 -1.99 4.34 22.74
C MET A 269 -2.00 2.83 22.47
N THR A 270 -2.34 2.40 21.25
CA THR A 270 -2.29 0.98 20.85
C THR A 270 -0.86 0.53 20.56
N LEU A 271 -0.07 1.34 19.86
CA LEU A 271 1.36 1.09 19.60
C LEU A 271 2.21 1.14 20.88
N MET A 272 1.90 2.04 21.82
CA MET A 272 2.59 2.14 23.11
C MET A 272 2.31 0.93 24.01
N LYS A 273 1.14 0.30 23.90
CA LYS A 273 0.80 -0.92 24.66
C LYS A 273 1.62 -2.14 24.25
N THR A 274 2.14 -2.20 23.03
CA THR A 274 2.83 -3.39 22.49
C THR A 274 4.35 -3.31 22.52
N GLY A 275 4.96 -2.23 23.04
CA GLY A 275 6.42 -2.08 23.01
C GLY A 275 7.07 -1.13 24.02
N LEU A 276 6.32 -0.45 24.90
CA LEU A 276 6.91 0.45 25.90
C LEU A 276 6.42 0.07 27.30
N THR A 277 7.24 -0.68 28.04
CA THR A 277 7.27 -0.55 29.50
C THR A 277 7.65 0.90 29.81
N LEU A 278 6.66 1.74 30.16
CA LEU A 278 6.90 3.13 30.55
C LEU A 278 7.67 3.19 31.87
N TYR A 279 9.00 3.18 31.80
CA TYR A 279 9.82 3.89 32.76
C TYR A 279 9.72 5.39 32.45
N THR A 280 8.84 6.07 33.17
CA THR A 280 9.03 7.37 33.84
C THR A 280 7.65 8.02 34.06
N SER A 281 7.35 8.33 35.32
CA SER A 281 6.05 8.83 35.80
C SER A 281 5.64 10.21 35.26
N CYS A 282 6.40 10.81 34.35
CA CYS A 282 6.14 12.17 33.86
C CYS A 282 5.12 12.22 32.70
N MET A 283 5.14 11.24 31.79
CA MET A 283 4.22 11.20 30.64
C MET A 283 2.79 10.77 31.01
N ILE A 284 2.65 9.87 32.00
CA ILE A 284 1.34 9.47 32.53
C ILE A 284 0.67 10.64 33.24
N LYS A 285 1.45 11.50 33.91
CA LYS A 285 0.93 12.70 34.58
C LYS A 285 0.36 13.72 33.59
N LEU A 286 1.00 13.90 32.44
CA LEU A 286 0.50 14.75 31.35
C LEU A 286 -0.74 14.17 30.64
N MET A 287 -0.81 12.84 30.49
CA MET A 287 -2.02 12.19 29.95
C MET A 287 -3.20 12.28 30.91
N PHE A 288 -3.00 12.15 32.22
CA PHE A 288 -4.08 12.27 33.22
C PHE A 288 -4.50 13.72 33.50
N GLU A 289 -3.58 14.68 33.56
CA GLU A 289 -3.91 16.09 33.82
C GLU A 289 -4.66 16.76 32.65
N LYS A 290 -4.50 16.27 31.41
CA LYS A 290 -5.24 16.79 30.25
C LYS A 290 -6.58 16.08 30.05
N VAL A 291 -6.73 14.80 30.46
CA VAL A 291 -8.03 14.09 30.43
C VAL A 291 -8.97 14.60 31.53
N SER A 292 -8.46 14.97 32.72
CA SER A 292 -9.30 15.57 33.78
C SER A 292 -9.82 16.96 33.41
N ARG A 293 -9.14 17.71 32.54
CA ARG A 293 -9.65 18.99 32.03
C ARG A 293 -10.77 18.87 30.99
N PHE A 294 -11.03 17.67 30.48
CA PHE A 294 -12.13 17.42 29.54
C PHE A 294 -13.40 16.88 30.22
N SER A 295 -13.37 16.43 31.48
CA SER A 295 -14.59 16.03 32.19
C SER A 295 -15.40 17.21 32.75
N ASP A 296 -14.82 18.40 32.84
CA ASP A 296 -15.47 19.58 33.44
C ASP A 296 -16.06 20.55 32.41
N ALA A 297 -15.99 20.22 31.12
CA ALA A 297 -16.45 21.09 30.02
C ALA A 297 -17.71 20.60 29.28
N ILE A 298 -18.38 19.56 29.78
CA ILE A 298 -19.72 19.18 29.28
C ILE A 298 -20.74 19.65 30.31
N ASN A 299 -21.06 20.94 30.29
CA ASN A 299 -22.31 21.42 30.85
C ASN A 299 -23.29 21.65 29.71
N ILE A 300 -24.26 20.76 29.64
CA ILE A 300 -25.46 20.85 28.82
C ILE A 300 -26.21 22.11 29.24
N THR A 301 -26.45 23.06 28.34
CA THR A 301 -27.73 23.78 28.16
C THR A 301 -27.63 24.89 27.10
N SER A 302 -28.64 24.94 26.21
CA SER A 302 -29.04 26.07 25.31
C SER A 302 -28.13 26.28 24.08
N LEU A 303 -28.56 26.38 22.81
CA LEU A 303 -29.81 26.75 22.12
C LEU A 303 -29.79 26.03 20.74
N ILE A 304 -30.81 25.37 20.17
CA ILE A 304 -32.13 25.85 19.70
C ILE A 304 -32.18 27.34 19.36
N TYR A 305 -31.66 27.71 18.18
CA TYR A 305 -32.44 28.16 17.01
C TYR A 305 -31.53 28.22 15.78
#